data_AF-A0A382PJR6-F1
#
_entry.id   AF-A0A382PJR6-F1
#
_cell.length_a   1.000
_cell.length_b   1.000
_cell.length_c   1.000
_cell.angle_alpha   90.00
_cell.angle_beta   90.00
_cell.angle_gamma   90.00
#
_symmetry.space_group_name_H-M   'P 1'
#
loop_
_entity.id
_entity.type
_entity.pdbx_description
1 polymer ?
#
loop_
_entity_poly.entity_id
_entity_poly.type
_entity_poly.pdbx_seq_one_letter_code
_entity_poly.pdbx_strand_id
1 'polypeptide(L)' 'YSIPFFIDLDFDAEVSVVPTCQSESNPARYLAYSCGEHKYGRFVDSYVHLQTL' A
#
# COMPACT_ATOMS: atom_id res chain seq x y z
N TYR A 1 -22.01 -13.50 12.95
CA TYR A 1 -21.75 -12.17 12.38
C TYR A 1 -20.34 -11.75 12.75
N SER A 2 -19.65 -11.06 11.85
CA SER A 2 -18.32 -10.48 12.09
C SER A 2 -18.29 -9.05 11.58
N ILE A 3 -17.47 -8.21 12.23
CA ILE A 3 -17.23 -6.82 11.84
C ILE A 3 -15.70 -6.64 11.79
N PRO A 4 -15.08 -6.66 10.61
CA PRO A 4 -13.65 -6.43 10.50
C PRO A 4 -13.33 -4.95 10.69
N PHE A 5 -12.21 -4.68 11.36
CA PHE A 5 -11.63 -3.34 11.49
C PHE A 5 -10.26 -3.32 10.81
N PHE A 6 -10.09 -2.47 9.80
CA PHE A 6 -8.86 -2.37 9.02
C PHE A 6 -8.08 -1.14 9.47
N ILE A 7 -6.78 -1.31 9.73
CA ILE A 7 -5.86 -0.23 10.10
C ILE A 7 -4.83 -0.12 8.98
N ASP A 8 -4.65 1.11 8.49
CA ASP A 8 -3.67 1.46 7.47
C ASP A 8 -2.82 2.64 7.97
N LEU A 9 -1.78 2.96 7.19
CA LEU A 9 -1.00 4.18 7.36
C LEU A 9 -1.81 5.41 6.95
N ASP A 10 -1.30 6.60 7.27
CA ASP A 10 -1.83 7.85 6.73
C ASP A 10 -1.81 7.81 5.18
N PHE A 11 -2.77 8.47 4.55
CA PHE A 11 -2.95 8.39 3.09
C PHE A 11 -1.68 8.78 2.32
N ASP A 12 -1.02 9.85 2.74
CA ASP A 12 0.21 10.35 2.10
C ASP A 12 1.49 9.71 2.66
N ALA A 13 1.39 8.70 3.54
CA ALA A 13 2.57 8.06 4.12
C ALA A 13 3.36 7.28 3.06
N GLU A 14 4.68 7.46 3.07
CA GLU A 14 5.60 6.63 2.29
C GLU A 14 5.67 5.22 2.90
N VAL A 15 5.44 4.22 2.05
CA VAL A 15 5.61 2.82 2.36
C VAL A 15 6.90 2.33 1.73
N SER A 16 7.89 2.06 2.57
CA SER A 16 9.20 1.53 2.17
C SER A 16 9.57 0.32 3.02
N VAL A 17 10.61 -0.42 2.60
CA VAL A 17 11.17 -1.48 3.45
C VAL A 17 11.71 -0.85 4.73
N VAL A 18 11.37 -1.44 5.88
CA VAL A 18 11.86 -0.99 7.18
C VAL A 18 13.40 -1.03 7.17
N PRO A 19 14.10 0.03 7.63
CA PRO A 19 15.56 0.11 7.50
C PRO A 19 16.33 -1.07 8.09
N THR A 20 15.82 -1.67 9.16
CA THR A 20 16.43 -2.83 9.82
C THR A 20 16.19 -4.16 9.09
N CYS A 21 15.35 -4.17 8.05
CA CYS A 21 15.02 -5.34 7.24
C CYS A 21 15.75 -5.36 5.88
N GLN A 22 16.63 -4.39 5.62
CA GLN A 22 17.40 -4.31 4.38
C GLN A 22 18.88 -4.07 4.65
N SER A 23 19.73 -4.52 3.72
CA SER A 23 21.18 -4.33 3.73
C SER A 23 21.72 -4.40 2.30
N GLU A 24 23.03 -4.19 2.12
CA GLU A 24 23.66 -4.35 0.82
C GLU A 24 23.53 -5.78 0.27
N SER A 25 23.63 -6.79 1.14
CA SER A 25 23.48 -8.20 0.78
C SER A 25 22.00 -8.65 0.69
N ASN A 26 21.07 -7.84 1.18
CA ASN A 26 19.63 -8.07 1.12
C ASN A 26 18.90 -6.74 0.80
N PRO A 27 18.98 -6.26 -0.45
CA PRO A 27 18.40 -4.98 -0.81
C PRO A 27 16.86 -5.01 -0.82
N ALA A 28 16.24 -3.83 -0.75
CA ALA A 28 14.79 -3.71 -0.94
C ALA A 28 14.35 -4.34 -2.26
N ARG A 29 13.33 -5.18 -2.20
CA ARG A 29 12.77 -5.87 -3.37
C ARG A 29 11.71 -5.05 -4.11
N TYR A 30 11.14 -4.06 -3.45
CA TYR A 30 10.05 -3.25 -3.96
C TYR A 30 10.42 -1.77 -3.85
N LEU A 31 9.95 -0.98 -4.83
CA LEU A 31 10.06 0.47 -4.79
C LEU A 31 9.15 1.03 -3.70
N ALA A 32 9.55 2.15 -3.11
CA ALA A 32 8.70 2.90 -2.20
C ALA A 32 7.49 3.49 -2.96
N TYR A 33 6.36 3.62 -2.27
CA TYR A 33 5.11 4.14 -2.82
C TYR A 33 4.29 4.85 -1.73
N SER A 34 3.25 5.62 -2.09
CA SER A 34 2.35 6.21 -1.10
C SER A 34 1.22 5.24 -0.71
N CYS A 35 0.89 5.15 0.58
CA CYS A 35 -0.14 4.22 1.07
C CYS A 35 -1.48 4.41 0.33
N GLY A 36 -1.87 5.67 0.11
CA GLY A 36 -3.06 6.06 -0.61
C GLY A 36 -3.11 5.56 -2.05
N GLU A 37 -2.02 5.72 -2.81
CA GLU A 37 -1.92 5.24 -4.20
C GLU A 37 -2.11 3.72 -4.27
N HIS A 38 -1.41 2.96 -3.42
CA HIS A 38 -1.53 1.50 -3.42
C HIS A 38 -2.93 1.04 -3.03
N LYS A 39 -3.49 1.62 -1.95
CA LYS A 39 -4.82 1.23 -1.45
C LYS A 39 -5.91 1.60 -2.44
N TYR A 40 -5.88 2.81 -3.00
CA TYR A 40 -6.86 3.27 -3.97
C TYR A 40 -6.77 2.48 -5.27
N GLY A 41 -5.54 2.21 -5.77
CA GLY A 41 -5.33 1.39 -6.96
C GLY A 41 -6.02 0.01 -6.84
N ARG A 42 -5.88 -0.66 -5.68
CA ARG A 42 -6.58 -1.94 -5.44
C ARG A 42 -8.11 -1.82 -5.48
N PHE A 43 -8.67 -0.70 -5.02
CA PHE A 43 -10.12 -0.46 -5.11
C PHE A 43 -10.57 -0.16 -6.53
N VAL A 44 -9.81 0.60 -7.30
CA VAL A 44 -10.07 0.84 -8.73
C VAL A 44 -10.07 -0.48 -9.50
N ASP A 45 -9.07 -1.34 -9.26
CA ASP A 45 -8.99 -2.67 -9.90
C ASP A 45 -10.19 -3.57 -9.56
N SER A 46 -10.74 -3.42 -8.35
CA SER A 46 -11.78 -4.31 -7.83
C SER A 46 -13.21 -3.80 -8.10
N TYR A 47 -13.42 -2.50 -8.20
CA TYR A 47 -14.74 -1.88 -8.25
C TYR A 47 -14.98 -1.10 -9.54
N VAL A 48 -15.82 -1.65 -10.42
CA VAL A 48 -16.13 -1.09 -11.75
C VAL A 48 -16.54 0.39 -11.72
N HIS A 49 -17.30 0.83 -10.72
CA HIS A 49 -17.75 2.22 -10.62
C HIS A 49 -16.64 3.22 -10.27
N LEU A 50 -15.45 2.75 -9.88
CA LEU A 50 -14.27 3.58 -9.64
C LEU A 50 -13.35 3.65 -10.88
N GLN A 51 -13.64 2.90 -11.94
CA GLN A 51 -12.85 2.85 -13.18
C GLN A 51 -13.24 3.95 -14.18
N THR A 52 -13.88 5.04 -13.73
CA THR A 52 -14.28 6.18 -14.59
C THR A 52 -13.45 7.41 -14.21
N LEU A 53 -12.75 8.10 -15.12
CA LEU A 53 -12.84 8.19 -16.59
C LEU A 53 -11.65 7.54 -17.33
#